data_AF-A0A6B0WI90-F1
#
_entry.id   AF-A0A6B0WI90-F1
#
_cell.length_a   1.000
_cell.length_b   1.000
_cell.length_c   1.000
_cell.angle_alpha   90.00
_cell.angle_beta   90.00
_cell.angle_gamma   90.00
#
_symmetry.space_group_name_H-M   'P 1'
#
loop_
_entity.id
_entity.type
_entity.pdbx_description
1 polymer ?
#
loop_
_entity_poly.entity_id
_entity_poly.type
_entity_poly.pdbx_seq_one_letter_code
_entity_poly.pdbx_strand_id
1 'polypeptide(L)' 'MSTREPTSGPSDDTEPGYAAAIAELEQILEELEGEDPDVDVLASRVERAANLIEICRRRITNAGIQVERVVSALQSDTET' A
#
# COMPACT_ATOMS: atom_id res chain seq x y z
N MET A 1 -4.90 26.14 -3.58
CA MET A 1 -5.13 24.70 -3.37
C MET A 1 -3.78 23.99 -3.51
N SER A 2 -3.15 23.61 -2.40
CA SER A 2 -1.89 22.85 -2.42
C SER A 2 -2.19 21.38 -2.69
N THR A 3 -2.05 20.95 -3.94
CA THR A 3 -1.95 19.53 -4.26
C THR A 3 -0.54 19.10 -3.89
N ARG A 4 -0.40 18.41 -2.75
CA ARG A 4 0.85 17.77 -2.33
C ARG A 4 1.20 16.69 -3.36
N GLU A 5 2.43 16.77 -3.88
CA GLU A 5 3.01 15.79 -4.80
C GLU A 5 3.13 14.43 -4.10
N PRO A 6 2.84 13.30 -4.77
CA PRO A 6 3.08 11.99 -4.21
C PRO A 6 4.59 11.70 -4.27
N THR A 7 5.24 11.67 -3.10
CA THR A 7 6.64 11.25 -2.99
C THR A 7 6.72 9.73 -3.16
N SER A 8 6.68 9.25 -4.40
CA SER A 8 6.97 7.86 -4.71
C SER A 8 8.48 7.63 -4.58
N GLY A 9 8.89 6.98 -3.49
CA GLY A 9 10.23 6.41 -3.34
C GLY A 9 10.50 5.30 -4.37
N PRO A 10 11.76 4.90 -4.57
CA PRO A 10 12.21 4.24 -5.79
C PRO A 10 11.72 2.80 -5.91
N SER A 11 11.16 2.50 -7.09
CA SER A 11 11.37 1.28 -7.88
C SER A 11 10.84 -0.05 -7.33
N ASP A 12 9.53 -0.24 -7.48
CA ASP A 12 8.95 -1.50 -7.96
C ASP A 12 7.99 -1.09 -9.10
N ASP A 13 8.49 -0.98 -10.33
CA ASP A 13 7.70 -0.52 -11.50
C ASP A 13 6.50 -1.44 -11.84
N THR A 14 6.37 -2.57 -11.13
CA THR A 14 5.28 -3.55 -11.29
C THR A 14 4.24 -3.48 -10.17
N GLU A 15 4.53 -2.87 -9.02
CA GLU A 15 3.64 -2.91 -7.84
C GLU A 15 3.10 -1.53 -7.43
N PRO A 16 1.77 -1.37 -7.27
CA PRO A 16 1.17 -0.09 -6.93
C PRO A 16 1.68 0.47 -5.60
N GLY A 17 1.93 1.79 -5.60
CA GLY A 17 2.15 2.59 -4.39
C GLY A 17 1.12 2.29 -3.30
N TYR A 18 1.44 2.49 -2.02
CA TYR A 18 0.48 2.26 -0.92
C TYR A 18 -0.85 2.99 -1.16
N ALA A 19 -0.80 4.27 -1.52
CA ALA A 19 -2.01 5.06 -1.82
C ALA A 19 -2.78 4.53 -3.04
N ALA A 20 -2.07 4.08 -4.08
CA ALA A 20 -2.70 3.50 -5.27
C ALA A 20 -3.35 2.13 -4.97
N ALA A 21 -2.70 1.31 -4.14
CA ALA A 21 -3.23 0.02 -3.71
C ALA A 21 -4.50 0.19 -2.85
N ILE A 22 -4.54 1.21 -1.98
CA ILE A 22 -5.76 1.54 -1.22
C ILE A 22 -6.89 2.01 -2.15
N ALA A 23 -6.61 2.92 -3.10
CA ALA A 23 -7.62 3.38 -4.04
C ALA A 23 -8.20 2.23 -4.90
N GLU A 24 -7.36 1.28 -5.31
CA GLU A 24 -7.80 0.10 -6.05
C GLU A 24 -8.64 -0.86 -5.17
N LEU A 25 -8.30 -1.00 -3.88
CA LEU A 25 -9.11 -1.77 -2.93
C LEU A 25 -10.50 -1.17 -2.72
N GLU A 26 -10.60 0.17 -2.64
CA GLU A 26 -11.89 0.88 -2.55
C GLU A 26 -12.75 0.62 -3.80
N GLN A 27 -12.16 0.71 -4.99
CA GLN A 27 -12.84 0.39 -6.24
C GLN A 27 -13.33 -1.06 -6.27
N ILE A 28 -12.50 -2.01 -5.85
CA ILE A 28 -12.89 -3.42 -5.76
C ILE A 28 -14.08 -3.55 -4.81
N LEU A 29 -14.05 -2.92 -3.64
CA LEU A 29 -15.15 -2.98 -2.68
C LEU A 29 -16.46 -2.47 -3.27
N GLU A 30 -16.44 -1.32 -3.96
CA GLU A 30 -17.62 -0.77 -4.65
C GLU A 30 -18.19 -1.75 -5.69
N GLU A 31 -17.32 -2.45 -6.44
CA GLU A 31 -17.75 -3.45 -7.41
C GLU A 31 -18.37 -4.69 -6.74
N LEU A 32 -17.86 -5.12 -5.58
CA LEU A 32 -18.39 -6.26 -4.83
C LEU A 32 -19.76 -5.97 -4.20
N GLU A 33 -20.03 -4.70 -3.87
CA GLU A 33 -21.28 -4.24 -3.26
C GLU A 33 -22.40 -3.96 -4.29
N GLY A 34 -22.11 -4.14 -5.59
CA GLY A 34 -23.08 -3.96 -6.67
C GLY A 34 -24.25 -4.95 -6.64
N GLU A 35 -25.32 -4.63 -7.39
CA GLU A 35 -26.62 -5.32 -7.27
C GLU A 35 -26.68 -6.70 -7.95
N ASP A 36 -25.74 -7.05 -8.84
CA ASP A 36 -25.70 -8.37 -9.52
C ASP A 36 -24.29 -8.74 -10.05
N PRO A 37 -23.31 -8.99 -9.17
CA PRO A 37 -21.96 -9.32 -9.61
C PRO A 37 -21.84 -10.81 -9.97
N ASP A 38 -21.24 -11.09 -11.13
CA ASP A 38 -20.88 -12.44 -11.56
C ASP A 38 -19.90 -13.09 -10.57
N VAL A 39 -20.19 -14.32 -10.11
CA VAL A 39 -19.38 -15.05 -9.12
C VAL A 39 -17.94 -15.25 -9.56
N ASP A 40 -17.69 -15.42 -10.86
CA ASP A 40 -16.35 -15.59 -11.40
C ASP A 40 -15.57 -14.26 -11.35
N VAL A 41 -16.27 -13.14 -11.56
CA VAL A 41 -15.71 -11.79 -11.38
C VAL A 41 -15.40 -11.52 -9.91
N LEU A 42 -16.32 -11.86 -8.99
CA LEU A 42 -16.10 -11.72 -7.55
C LEU A 42 -14.83 -12.45 -7.12
N ALA A 43 -14.63 -13.70 -7.57
CA ALA A 43 -13.45 -14.49 -7.23
C ALA A 43 -12.15 -13.81 -7.68
N SER A 44 -12.10 -13.32 -8.93
CA SER A 44 -10.93 -12.61 -9.46
C SER A 44 -10.67 -11.30 -8.71
N ARG A 45 -11.72 -10.55 -8.36
CA ARG A 45 -11.61 -9.30 -7.59
C ARG A 45 -11.10 -9.53 -6.17
N VAL A 46 -11.56 -10.58 -5.50
CA VAL A 46 -11.09 -10.96 -4.17
C VAL A 46 -9.62 -11.40 -4.21
N GLU A 47 -9.20 -12.15 -5.22
CA GLU A 47 -7.79 -12.53 -5.41
C GLU A 47 -6.91 -11.29 -5.59
N ARG A 48 -7.35 -10.34 -6.42
CA ARG A 48 -6.66 -9.07 -6.59
C ARG A 48 -6.57 -8.27 -5.28
N ALA A 49 -7.67 -8.19 -4.53
CA ALA A 49 -7.68 -7.52 -3.22
C ALA A 49 -6.69 -8.16 -2.23
N ALA A 50 -6.61 -9.49 -2.20
CA ALA A 50 -5.65 -10.20 -1.35
C ALA A 50 -4.21 -9.81 -1.69
N ASN A 51 -3.86 -9.75 -2.98
CA ASN A 51 -2.54 -9.33 -3.44
C ASN A 51 -2.22 -7.88 -3.04
N LEU A 52 -3.17 -6.95 -3.21
CA LEU A 52 -3.01 -5.55 -2.80
C LEU A 52 -2.78 -5.41 -1.28
N ILE A 53 -3.46 -6.22 -0.47
CA ILE A 53 -3.27 -6.25 0.99
C ILE A 53 -1.86 -6.72 1.34
N GLU A 54 -1.32 -7.73 0.66
CA GLU A 54 0.06 -8.19 0.86
C GLU A 54 1.08 -7.11 0.52
N ILE A 55 0.87 -6.39 -0.59
CA ILE A 55 1.70 -5.24 -0.97
C ILE A 55 1.67 -4.18 0.13
N CYS A 56 0.48 -3.79 0.59
CA CYS A 56 0.30 -2.82 1.66
C CYS A 56 1.04 -3.23 2.94
N ARG A 57 0.92 -4.49 3.36
CA ARG A 57 1.61 -5.03 4.55
C ARG A 57 3.12 -4.96 4.40
N ARG A 58 3.68 -5.41 3.27
CA ARG A 58 5.13 -5.34 3.02
C ARG A 58 5.63 -3.90 3.09
N ARG A 59 4.91 -2.95 2.48
CA ARG A 59 5.30 -1.53 2.51
C ARG A 59 5.28 -0.95 3.92
N ILE A 60 4.26 -1.26 4.72
CA ILE A 60 4.18 -0.81 6.12
C ILE A 60 5.35 -1.36 6.93
N THR A 61 5.62 -2.67 6.80
CA THR A 61 6.76 -3.31 7.49
C THR A 61 8.09 -2.66 7.09
N ASN A 62 8.31 -2.46 5.80
CA ASN A 62 9.53 -1.82 5.30
C ASN A 62 9.66 -0.39 5.81
N ALA A 63 8.59 0.39 5.80
CA ALA A 63 8.58 1.74 6.34
C ALA A 63 8.93 1.75 7.83
N GLY A 64 8.38 0.83 8.62
CA GLY A 64 8.69 0.66 10.03
C GLY A 64 10.18 0.39 10.28
N ILE A 65 10.78 -0.52 9.51
CA ILE A 65 12.22 -0.83 9.60
C ILE A 65 13.06 0.41 9.29
N GLN A 66 12.70 1.20 8.28
CA GLN A 66 13.45 2.41 7.94
C GLN A 66 13.34 3.48 9.03
N VAL A 67 12.16 3.64 9.63
CA VAL A 67 11.97 4.55 10.78
C VAL A 67 12.85 4.11 11.95
N GLU A 68 12.84 2.82 12.29
CA GLU A 68 13.66 2.27 13.38
C GLU A 68 15.15 2.51 13.15
N ARG A 69 15.65 2.32 11.92
CA ARG A 69 17.04 2.63 11.56
C ARG A 69 17.38 4.10 11.77
N VAL A 70 16.51 5.02 11.34
CA VAL A 70 16.72 6.46 11.51
C VAL A 70 16.75 6.82 12.99
N VAL A 71 15.80 6.30 13.79
CA VAL A 71 15.74 6.55 15.23
C VAL A 71 17.01 6.03 15.92
N SER A 72 17.46 4.82 15.58
CA SER A 72 18.68 4.23 16.15
C SER A 72 19.92 5.05 15.80
N ALA A 73 20.05 5.53 14.56
CA ALA A 73 21.16 6.40 14.15
C ALA A 73 21.21 7.71 14.97
N LEU A 74 20.06 8.35 15.17
CA LEU A 74 19.96 9.58 15.97
C LEU A 74 20.33 9.37 17.44
N GLN A 75 20.02 8.20 18.00
CA GLN A 75 20.42 7.85 19.37
C GLN A 75 21.93 7.66 19.48
N SER A 76 22.55 6.92 18.54
CA SER A 76 24.00 6.72 18.53
C SER A 76 24.81 8.02 18.34
N ASP A 77 24.28 8.97 17.58
CA ASP A 77 24.92 10.29 17.38
C ASP A 77 24.86 11.18 18.64
N THR A 78 23.92 10.94 19.54
CA THR A 78 23.72 11.75 20.77
C THR A 78 24.59 11.27 21.94
N GLU A 79 25.09 10.02 21.90
CA GLU A 79 25.92 9.42 22.96
C GLU A 79 27.45 9.62 22.76
N THR A 80 27.86 10.42 21.76
CA THR A 80 29.27 10.81 21.51
C THR A 80 29.51 12.28 21.87
#